data_AF-A0A0B7GYG6-F1
#
_entry.id   AF-A0A0B7GYG6-F1
#
_cell.length_a   1.000
_cell.length_b   1.000
_cell.length_c   1.000
_cell.angle_alpha   90.00
_cell.angle_beta   90.00
_cell.angle_gamma   90.00
#
_symmetry.space_group_name_H-M   'P 1'
#
loop_
_entity.id
_entity.type
_entity.pdbx_description
1 polymer ?
#
loop_
_entity_poly.entity_id
_entity_poly.type
_entity_poly.pdbx_seq_one_letter_code
_entity_poly.pdbx_strand_id
1 'polypeptide(L)'
;MTYDWIAAVYDKAVFTAFDTETTGLKQEEDSVVEIGGIKFDHRGVIARFNILINPGKPMPEDVTAVNNITDAMLADKPPFNAVIPDFLRFIKKTVLVAHNAPFDIGFINNELKRCKKPPLTNKVIDTLVLAQEVFPGLGKHQYRLQNLALQFGITALEAHRAEDDSRVCMEFFTIAVEHFFKNNEKLVKQIKANTNIEEILREAPPPVADLGRDLF
;
A
#
# COMPACT_ATOMS: atom_id res chain seq x y z
N MET A 1 10.27 -17.82 -0.95
CA MET A 1 9.48 -16.68 -0.43
C MET A 1 9.14 -15.82 -1.62
N THR A 2 7.86 -15.44 -1.78
CA THR A 2 7.36 -14.63 -2.90
C THR A 2 8.14 -13.33 -3.10
N TYR A 3 8.67 -12.76 -2.02
CA TYR A 3 9.38 -11.48 -2.05
C TYR A 3 10.87 -11.59 -1.69
N ASP A 4 11.51 -12.72 -1.98
CA ASP A 4 12.94 -12.92 -1.66
C ASP A 4 13.87 -11.88 -2.29
N TRP A 5 13.50 -11.35 -3.47
CA TRP A 5 14.16 -10.24 -4.15
C TRP A 5 14.28 -8.95 -3.31
N ILE A 6 13.47 -8.77 -2.26
CA ILE A 6 13.65 -7.67 -1.29
C ILE A 6 15.07 -7.70 -0.74
N ALA A 7 15.65 -8.88 -0.52
CA ALA A 7 17.03 -9.04 -0.05
C ALA A 7 18.05 -8.30 -0.92
N ALA A 8 17.83 -8.22 -2.24
CA ALA A 8 18.74 -7.52 -3.14
C ALA A 8 18.59 -6.00 -3.12
N VAL A 9 17.39 -5.50 -2.80
CA VAL A 9 17.04 -4.08 -3.00
C VAL A 9 16.76 -3.31 -1.72
N TYR A 10 16.61 -3.97 -0.56
CA TYR A 10 16.18 -3.33 0.68
C TYR A 10 17.03 -2.12 1.09
N ASP A 11 18.35 -2.20 0.91
CA ASP A 11 19.30 -1.12 1.23
C ASP A 11 19.40 -0.03 0.15
N LYS A 12 18.65 -0.15 -0.96
CA LYS A 12 18.75 0.74 -2.14
C LYS A 12 17.41 1.29 -2.62
N ALA A 13 16.32 0.56 -2.39
CA ALA A 13 14.99 0.94 -2.81
C ALA A 13 14.38 1.96 -1.86
N VAL A 14 13.48 2.76 -2.41
CA VAL A 14 12.54 3.58 -1.63
C VAL A 14 11.19 2.87 -1.66
N PHE A 15 10.57 2.75 -0.50
CA PHE A 15 9.29 2.11 -0.30
C PHE A 15 8.23 3.16 0.03
N THR A 16 6.99 2.86 -0.29
CA THR A 16 5.84 3.59 0.24
C THR A 16 4.85 2.60 0.81
N ALA A 17 4.73 2.58 2.14
CA ALA A 17 3.61 1.91 2.78
C ALA A 17 2.39 2.81 2.65
N PHE A 18 1.26 2.29 2.20
CA PHE A 18 0.04 3.08 2.05
C PHE A 18 -1.19 2.24 2.38
N ASP A 19 -2.26 2.94 2.73
CA ASP A 19 -3.54 2.38 3.14
C ASP A 19 -4.66 3.32 2.67
N THR A 20 -5.85 2.76 2.48
CA THR A 20 -7.04 3.50 2.05
C THR A 20 -8.23 3.23 2.95
N GLU A 21 -8.91 4.31 3.36
CA GLU A 21 -10.25 4.21 3.91
C GLU A 21 -11.27 4.46 2.80
N THR A 22 -12.37 3.72 2.83
CA THR A 22 -13.33 3.67 1.74
C THR A 22 -14.76 3.81 2.25
N THR A 23 -15.74 3.94 1.35
CA THR A 23 -17.16 3.90 1.69
C THR A 23 -17.72 2.48 1.81
N GLY A 24 -16.87 1.44 1.73
CA GLY A 24 -17.31 0.04 1.66
C GLY A 24 -16.26 -0.88 1.04
N LEU A 25 -16.62 -2.15 0.80
CA LEU A 25 -15.65 -3.18 0.40
C LEU A 25 -15.59 -3.47 -1.10
N LYS A 26 -16.49 -2.88 -1.89
CA LYS A 26 -16.64 -3.21 -3.32
C LYS A 26 -15.98 -2.16 -4.20
N GLN A 27 -14.78 -2.43 -4.69
CA GLN A 27 -13.97 -1.50 -5.50
C GLN A 27 -14.72 -0.86 -6.69
N GLU A 28 -15.66 -1.57 -7.33
CA GLU A 28 -16.43 -1.04 -8.48
C GLU A 28 -17.54 -0.05 -8.06
N GLU A 29 -18.11 -0.21 -6.86
CA GLU A 29 -19.27 0.54 -6.36
C GLU A 29 -18.88 1.61 -5.32
N ASP A 30 -17.83 1.34 -4.55
CA ASP A 30 -17.36 2.14 -3.43
C ASP A 30 -16.29 3.16 -3.82
N SER A 31 -16.09 4.15 -2.94
CA SER A 31 -15.19 5.27 -3.18
C SER A 31 -14.15 5.37 -2.08
N VAL A 32 -12.97 5.89 -2.43
CA VAL A 32 -11.92 6.20 -1.47
C VAL A 32 -12.23 7.52 -0.77
N VAL A 33 -12.08 7.54 0.56
CA VAL A 33 -12.35 8.71 1.42
C VAL A 33 -11.14 9.18 2.23
N GLU A 34 -10.12 8.34 2.40
CA GLU A 34 -8.82 8.73 2.93
C GLU A 34 -7.71 7.98 2.20
N ILE A 35 -6.57 8.65 1.97
CA ILE A 35 -5.33 8.00 1.55
C ILE A 35 -4.25 8.40 2.53
N GLY A 36 -3.67 7.40 3.18
CA GLY A 36 -2.50 7.54 4.03
C GLY A 36 -1.28 6.94 3.36
N GLY A 37 -0.09 7.46 3.66
CA GLY A 37 1.14 6.93 3.12
C GLY A 37 2.38 7.34 3.88
N ILE A 38 3.28 6.39 4.10
CA ILE A 38 4.61 6.59 4.67
C ILE A 38 5.64 6.19 3.63
N LYS A 39 6.42 7.17 3.17
CA LYS A 39 7.56 6.95 2.28
C LYS A 39 8.81 6.76 3.12
N PHE A 40 9.58 5.72 2.86
CA PHE A 40 10.72 5.33 3.70
C PHE A 40 11.80 4.60 2.89
N ASP A 41 13.00 4.54 3.44
CA ASP A 41 14.06 3.62 3.03
C ASP A 41 14.60 2.88 4.26
N HIS A 42 15.64 2.05 4.09
CA HIS A 42 16.25 1.30 5.20
C HIS A 42 16.79 2.16 6.35
N ARG A 43 16.91 3.48 6.17
CA ARG A 43 17.37 4.43 7.21
C ARG A 43 16.20 5.07 7.96
N GLY A 44 14.96 4.87 7.50
CA GLY A 44 13.74 5.34 8.16
C GLY A 44 12.82 6.15 7.25
N VAL A 45 11.92 6.90 7.89
CA VAL A 45 10.88 7.70 7.22
C VAL A 45 11.50 8.88 6.47
N ILE A 46 11.09 9.03 5.21
CA ILE A 46 11.46 10.13 4.31
C ILE A 46 10.34 11.18 4.26
N ALA A 47 9.09 10.75 4.12
CA ALA A 47 7.95 11.65 3.99
C ALA A 47 6.65 10.95 4.38
N ARG A 48 5.63 11.76 4.70
CA ARG A 48 4.27 11.33 5.04
C ARG A 48 3.28 11.95 4.07
N PHE A 49 2.19 11.26 3.81
CA PHE A 49 1.06 11.71 3.01
C PHE A 49 -0.21 11.32 3.72
N ASN A 50 -1.14 12.26 3.89
CA ASN A 50 -2.45 11.99 4.45
C ASN A 50 -3.44 13.00 3.89
N ILE A 51 -4.57 12.52 3.38
CA ILE A 51 -5.60 13.38 2.83
C ILE A 51 -6.97 12.71 2.90
N LEU A 52 -7.95 13.47 3.38
CA LEU A 52 -9.37 13.13 3.26
C LEU A 52 -9.90 13.58 1.90
N ILE A 53 -10.81 12.80 1.34
CA ILE A 53 -11.37 12.95 -0.01
C ILE A 53 -12.88 12.96 0.10
N ASN A 54 -13.53 13.93 -0.56
CA ASN A 54 -14.98 13.93 -0.67
C ASN A 54 -15.42 12.90 -1.73
N PRO A 55 -16.16 11.84 -1.37
CA PRO A 55 -16.57 10.80 -2.31
C PRO A 55 -17.79 11.22 -3.15
N GLY A 56 -18.39 12.39 -2.90
CA GLY A 56 -19.58 12.86 -3.59
C GLY A 56 -20.86 12.07 -3.24
N LYS A 57 -20.80 11.23 -2.20
CA LYS A 57 -21.92 10.42 -1.70
C LYS A 57 -21.85 10.30 -0.17
N PRO A 58 -22.98 9.98 0.52
CA PRO A 58 -22.97 9.81 1.96
C PRO A 58 -22.08 8.65 2.42
N MET A 59 -21.44 8.82 3.58
CA MET A 59 -20.75 7.74 4.30
C MET A 59 -21.75 6.75 4.91
N PRO A 60 -21.62 5.44 4.67
CA PRO A 60 -22.41 4.45 5.38
C PRO A 60 -22.10 4.43 6.89
N GLU A 61 -23.12 4.24 7.71
CA GLU A 61 -23.00 4.27 9.18
C GLU A 61 -22.12 3.14 9.72
N ASP A 62 -22.22 1.94 9.14
CA ASP A 62 -21.44 0.77 9.52
C ASP A 62 -19.95 0.93 9.22
N VAL A 63 -19.61 1.62 8.13
CA VAL A 63 -18.23 1.96 7.77
C VAL A 63 -17.70 3.09 8.67
N THR A 64 -18.52 4.12 8.90
CA THR A 64 -18.20 5.21 9.83
C THR A 64 -17.90 4.69 11.24
N ALA A 65 -18.62 3.66 11.69
CA ALA A 65 -18.37 3.02 12.99
C ALA A 65 -17.01 2.31 13.10
N VAL A 66 -16.36 2.03 11.97
CA VAL A 66 -15.03 1.40 11.92
C VAL A 66 -13.92 2.45 11.86
N ASN A 67 -13.99 3.37 10.89
CA ASN A 67 -12.91 4.33 10.62
C ASN A 67 -13.12 5.73 11.23
N ASN A 68 -14.28 5.97 11.83
CA ASN A 68 -14.67 7.24 12.44
C ASN A 68 -14.70 8.42 11.45
N ILE A 69 -14.73 8.17 10.15
CA ILE A 69 -14.82 9.21 9.12
C ILE A 69 -16.28 9.55 8.88
N THR A 70 -16.64 10.80 9.14
CA THR A 70 -18.03 11.29 9.02
C THR A 70 -18.23 12.16 7.78
N ASP A 71 -19.47 12.26 7.30
CA ASP A 71 -19.83 13.19 6.20
C ASP A 71 -19.38 14.63 6.47
N ALA A 72 -19.45 15.08 7.73
CA ALA A 72 -19.03 16.42 8.13
C ALA A 72 -17.52 16.65 7.93
N MET A 73 -16.69 15.61 8.10
CA MET A 73 -15.24 15.69 7.83
C MET A 73 -14.92 15.77 6.35
N LEU A 74 -15.78 15.21 5.49
CA LEU A 74 -15.57 15.07 4.05
C LEU A 74 -16.20 16.19 3.22
N ALA A 75 -17.21 16.90 3.75
CA ALA A 75 -18.04 17.84 3.00
C ALA A 75 -17.24 18.93 2.24
N ASP A 76 -16.18 19.46 2.85
CA ASP A 76 -15.32 20.52 2.31
C ASP A 76 -14.03 19.98 1.64
N LYS A 77 -13.85 18.65 1.60
CA LYS A 77 -12.63 18.02 1.08
C LYS A 77 -12.63 17.97 -0.45
N PRO A 78 -11.45 17.97 -1.07
CA PRO A 78 -11.35 17.85 -2.52
C PRO A 78 -11.89 16.49 -3.01
N PRO A 79 -12.46 16.43 -4.22
CA PRO A 79 -12.78 15.16 -4.86
C PRO A 79 -11.52 14.40 -5.27
N PHE A 80 -11.64 13.08 -5.49
CA PHE A 80 -10.51 12.20 -5.80
C PHE A 80 -9.64 12.69 -6.97
N ASN A 81 -10.27 13.18 -8.04
CA ASN A 81 -9.57 13.63 -9.25
C ASN A 81 -8.62 14.83 -9.01
N ALA A 82 -8.89 15.64 -7.97
CA ALA A 82 -8.04 16.76 -7.57
C ALA A 82 -6.86 16.29 -6.71
N VAL A 83 -7.02 15.21 -5.94
CA VAL A 83 -6.02 14.66 -5.02
C VAL A 83 -5.04 13.71 -5.70
N ILE A 84 -5.52 12.88 -6.63
CA ILE A 84 -4.74 11.79 -7.22
C ILE A 84 -3.40 12.23 -7.85
N PRO A 85 -3.25 13.41 -8.49
CA PRO A 85 -1.94 13.82 -9.02
C PRO A 85 -0.86 13.92 -7.95
N ASP A 86 -1.21 14.27 -6.72
CA ASP A 86 -0.27 14.48 -5.63
C ASP A 86 0.16 13.14 -5.04
N PHE A 87 -0.79 12.22 -4.86
CA PHE A 87 -0.50 10.85 -4.45
C PHE A 87 0.39 10.12 -5.48
N LEU A 88 0.09 10.25 -6.78
CA LEU A 88 0.92 9.66 -7.85
C LEU A 88 2.36 10.21 -7.84
N ARG A 89 2.55 11.50 -7.50
CA ARG A 89 3.90 12.07 -7.32
C ARG A 89 4.59 11.52 -6.08
N PHE A 90 3.85 11.33 -4.99
CA PHE A 90 4.37 10.79 -3.73
C PHE A 90 4.92 9.37 -3.90
N ILE A 91 4.17 8.49 -4.57
CA ILE A 91 4.53 7.07 -4.78
C ILE A 91 5.46 6.83 -5.97
N LYS A 92 5.77 7.85 -6.77
CA LYS A 92 6.59 7.73 -7.97
C LYS A 92 7.97 7.12 -7.64
N LYS A 93 8.41 6.14 -8.44
CA LYS A 93 9.67 5.41 -8.26
C LYS A 93 9.83 4.78 -6.87
N THR A 94 8.73 4.30 -6.30
CA THR A 94 8.76 3.54 -5.04
C THR A 94 8.17 2.15 -5.21
N VAL A 95 8.61 1.21 -4.38
CA VAL A 95 7.92 -0.07 -4.18
C VAL A 95 6.77 0.17 -3.21
N LEU A 96 5.55 -0.15 -3.63
CA LEU A 96 4.38 -0.04 -2.76
C LEU A 96 4.33 -1.20 -1.77
N VAL A 97 3.97 -0.89 -0.54
CA VAL A 97 3.77 -1.84 0.55
C VAL A 97 2.37 -1.61 1.08
N ALA A 98 1.54 -2.65 1.10
CA ALA A 98 0.19 -2.59 1.66
C ALA A 98 -0.13 -3.92 2.34
N HIS A 99 -1.10 -3.93 3.26
CA HIS A 99 -1.52 -5.13 3.95
C HIS A 99 -2.82 -5.64 3.33
N ASN A 100 -2.82 -6.84 2.75
CA ASN A 100 -3.88 -7.27 1.82
C ASN A 100 -3.95 -6.33 0.60
N ALA A 101 -2.78 -6.09 -0.01
CA ALA A 101 -2.56 -5.12 -1.08
C ALA A 101 -3.58 -5.16 -2.26
N PRO A 102 -4.15 -6.31 -2.68
CA PRO A 102 -5.21 -6.31 -3.70
C PRO A 102 -6.40 -5.40 -3.39
N PHE A 103 -6.68 -5.13 -2.10
CA PHE A 103 -7.73 -4.22 -1.67
C PHE A 103 -7.42 -2.77 -2.06
N ASP A 104 -6.37 -2.18 -1.49
CA ASP A 104 -6.00 -0.77 -1.70
C ASP A 104 -5.61 -0.48 -3.15
N ILE A 105 -4.83 -1.37 -3.76
CA ILE A 105 -4.42 -1.23 -5.17
C ILE A 105 -5.64 -1.26 -6.08
N GLY A 106 -6.61 -2.13 -5.81
CA GLY A 106 -7.83 -2.21 -6.60
C GLY A 106 -8.70 -0.97 -6.45
N PHE A 107 -8.83 -0.42 -5.23
CA PHE A 107 -9.53 0.85 -5.00
C PHE A 107 -8.89 2.01 -5.75
N ILE A 108 -7.57 2.20 -5.63
CA ILE A 108 -6.87 3.26 -6.35
C ILE A 108 -6.99 3.07 -7.87
N ASN A 109 -6.84 1.85 -8.38
CA ASN A 109 -6.96 1.59 -9.81
C ASN A 109 -8.37 1.82 -10.35
N ASN A 110 -9.41 1.53 -9.58
CA ASN A 110 -10.78 1.83 -9.99
C ASN A 110 -11.07 3.33 -9.98
N GLU A 111 -10.58 4.07 -9.00
CA GLU A 111 -10.69 5.53 -9.02
C GLU A 111 -9.88 6.16 -10.18
N LEU A 112 -8.69 5.62 -10.48
CA LEU A 112 -7.91 6.01 -11.68
C LEU A 112 -8.69 5.74 -12.96
N LYS A 113 -9.34 4.57 -13.09
CA LYS A 113 -10.20 4.21 -14.22
C LYS A 113 -11.38 5.19 -14.36
N ARG A 114 -12.08 5.53 -13.27
CA ARG A 114 -13.13 6.58 -13.25
C ARG A 114 -12.59 7.94 -13.71
N CYS A 115 -11.35 8.25 -13.35
CA CYS A 115 -10.63 9.46 -13.78
C CYS A 115 -10.01 9.37 -15.19
N LYS A 116 -10.21 8.28 -15.95
CA LYS A 116 -9.58 8.00 -17.24
C LYS A 116 -8.05 8.09 -17.21
N LYS A 117 -7.45 7.58 -16.13
CA LYS A 117 -5.99 7.50 -15.91
C LYS A 117 -5.53 6.04 -16.00
N PRO A 118 -4.27 5.80 -16.39
CA PRO A 118 -3.71 4.45 -16.39
C PRO A 118 -3.63 3.89 -14.96
N PRO A 119 -3.65 2.56 -14.79
CA PRO A 119 -3.47 1.93 -13.49
C PRO A 119 -2.05 2.16 -12.95
N LEU A 120 -1.88 1.94 -11.65
CA LEU A 120 -0.58 1.91 -11.00
C LEU A 120 0.32 0.83 -11.64
N THR A 121 1.58 1.19 -11.86
CA THR A 121 2.60 0.30 -12.44
C THR A 121 3.73 -0.03 -11.46
N ASN A 122 3.64 0.49 -10.23
CA ASN A 122 4.62 0.22 -9.18
C ASN A 122 4.70 -1.29 -8.89
N LYS A 123 5.89 -1.73 -8.46
CA LYS A 123 6.00 -3.02 -7.77
C LYS A 123 5.26 -2.95 -6.44
N VAL A 124 4.64 -4.06 -6.06
CA VAL A 124 3.80 -4.16 -4.85
C VAL A 124 4.28 -5.33 -3.99
N ILE A 125 4.36 -5.09 -2.69
CA ILE A 125 4.56 -6.10 -1.65
C ILE A 125 3.29 -6.13 -0.80
N ASP A 126 2.72 -7.33 -0.66
CA ASP A 126 1.63 -7.56 0.28
C ASP A 126 2.18 -8.09 1.59
N THR A 127 2.05 -7.31 2.66
CA THR A 127 2.56 -7.69 3.98
C THR A 127 1.76 -8.82 4.61
N LEU A 128 0.51 -9.07 4.18
CA LEU A 128 -0.25 -10.26 4.59
C LEU A 128 0.42 -11.54 4.09
N VAL A 129 0.77 -11.57 2.80
CA VAL A 129 1.48 -12.70 2.19
C VAL A 129 2.86 -12.86 2.81
N LEU A 130 3.60 -11.75 2.98
CA LEU A 130 4.89 -11.76 3.65
C LEU A 130 4.79 -12.34 5.08
N ALA A 131 3.78 -11.93 5.84
CA ALA A 131 3.55 -12.44 7.19
C ALA A 131 3.33 -13.96 7.20
N GLN A 132 2.51 -14.48 6.27
CA GLN A 132 2.21 -15.90 6.17
C GLN A 132 3.43 -16.76 5.82
N GLU A 133 4.33 -16.23 4.98
CA GLU A 133 5.56 -16.93 4.61
C GLU A 133 6.64 -16.85 5.68
N VAL A 134 6.80 -15.70 6.34
CA VAL A 134 7.86 -15.45 7.33
C VAL A 134 7.51 -16.00 8.71
N PHE A 135 6.22 -15.98 9.08
CA PHE A 135 5.71 -16.42 10.38
C PHE A 135 4.61 -17.47 10.21
N PRO A 136 4.92 -18.66 9.66
CA PRO A 136 3.91 -19.67 9.38
C PRO A 136 3.28 -20.24 10.65
N GLY A 137 2.04 -20.75 10.52
CA GLY A 137 1.33 -21.46 11.58
C GLY A 137 0.39 -20.62 12.44
N LEU A 138 0.27 -19.30 12.17
CA LEU A 138 -0.75 -18.47 12.82
C LEU A 138 -2.15 -18.74 12.24
N GLY A 139 -3.19 -18.54 13.05
CA GLY A 139 -4.58 -18.58 12.61
C GLY A 139 -4.93 -17.40 11.70
N LYS A 140 -5.91 -17.57 10.80
CA LYS A 140 -6.27 -16.54 9.80
C LYS A 140 -6.51 -15.14 10.39
N HIS A 141 -7.18 -15.05 11.53
CA HIS A 141 -7.46 -13.75 12.16
C HIS A 141 -6.19 -13.09 12.74
N GLN A 142 -5.18 -13.86 13.13
CA GLN A 142 -3.93 -13.33 13.68
C GLN A 142 -3.10 -12.60 12.64
N TYR A 143 -3.29 -12.90 11.36
CA TYR A 143 -2.63 -12.18 10.27
C TYR A 143 -3.25 -10.83 9.92
N ARG A 144 -4.34 -10.40 10.58
CA ARG A 144 -4.83 -9.02 10.42
C ARG A 144 -3.76 -8.05 10.91
N LEU A 145 -3.58 -6.93 10.22
CA LEU A 145 -2.57 -5.93 10.53
C LEU A 145 -2.53 -5.56 12.02
N GLN A 146 -3.68 -5.24 12.62
CA GLN A 146 -3.76 -4.85 14.04
C GLN A 146 -3.36 -5.99 14.99
N ASN A 147 -3.64 -7.24 14.65
CA ASN A 147 -3.24 -8.39 15.47
C ASN A 147 -1.74 -8.67 15.34
N LEU A 148 -1.18 -8.52 14.14
CA LEU A 148 0.27 -8.57 13.94
C LEU A 148 0.94 -7.43 14.70
N ALA A 149 0.40 -6.22 14.63
CA ALA A 149 0.93 -5.07 15.35
C ALA A 149 1.03 -5.35 16.86
N LEU A 150 -0.06 -5.82 17.47
CA LEU A 150 -0.08 -6.25 18.87
C LEU A 150 0.95 -7.34 19.17
N GLN A 151 1.02 -8.38 18.33
CA GLN A 151 1.94 -9.50 18.52
C GLN A 151 3.42 -9.09 18.46
N PHE A 152 3.75 -8.13 17.60
CA PHE A 152 5.12 -7.65 17.39
C PHE A 152 5.45 -6.35 18.16
N GLY A 153 4.55 -5.90 19.06
CA GLY A 153 4.77 -4.74 19.91
C GLY A 153 4.73 -3.39 19.18
N ILE A 154 4.09 -3.34 18.01
CA ILE A 154 3.83 -2.10 17.28
C ILE A 154 2.58 -1.45 17.87
N THR A 155 2.71 -0.22 18.35
CA THR A 155 1.58 0.54 18.87
C THR A 155 0.82 1.18 17.72
N ALA A 156 -0.48 0.88 17.58
CA ALA A 156 -1.40 1.68 16.78
C ALA A 156 -1.89 2.87 17.62
N LEU A 157 -1.81 4.07 17.07
CA LEU A 157 -2.21 5.33 17.71
C LEU A 157 -3.67 5.65 17.39
N GLU A 158 -4.07 5.46 16.14
CA GLU A 158 -5.42 5.68 15.62
C GLU A 158 -5.75 4.59 14.59
N ALA A 159 -6.08 3.37 15.07
CA ALA A 159 -6.45 2.27 14.19
C ALA A 159 -7.63 2.67 13.28
N HIS A 160 -7.60 2.23 12.02
CA HIS A 160 -8.57 2.62 10.98
C HIS A 160 -8.49 4.10 10.59
N ARG A 161 -7.29 4.67 10.67
CA ARG A 161 -6.91 5.91 10.01
C ARG A 161 -5.77 5.61 9.07
N ALA A 162 -5.92 6.03 7.82
CA ALA A 162 -5.08 5.51 6.75
C ALA A 162 -3.58 5.80 6.97
N GLU A 163 -3.21 6.98 7.52
CA GLU A 163 -1.80 7.28 7.79
C GLU A 163 -1.21 6.40 8.89
N ASP A 164 -1.98 6.13 9.94
CA ASP A 164 -1.49 5.32 11.06
C ASP A 164 -1.38 3.85 10.65
N ASP A 165 -2.37 3.33 9.93
CA ASP A 165 -2.32 1.97 9.40
C ASP A 165 -1.18 1.80 8.36
N SER A 166 -0.89 2.84 7.57
CA SER A 166 0.31 2.88 6.71
C SER A 166 1.62 2.80 7.51
N ARG A 167 1.71 3.50 8.66
CA ARG A 167 2.87 3.45 9.55
C ARG A 167 3.01 2.07 10.20
N VAL A 168 1.91 1.52 10.72
CA VAL A 168 1.90 0.17 11.30
C VAL A 168 2.32 -0.87 10.25
N CYS A 169 1.83 -0.74 9.01
CA CYS A 169 2.23 -1.59 7.89
C CYS A 169 3.74 -1.47 7.57
N MET A 170 4.30 -0.26 7.54
CA MET A 170 5.74 -0.03 7.38
C MET A 170 6.57 -0.69 8.49
N GLU A 171 6.18 -0.48 9.76
CA GLU A 171 6.90 -1.03 10.91
C GLU A 171 6.87 -2.56 10.89
N PHE A 172 5.69 -3.15 10.61
CA PHE A 172 5.56 -4.60 10.47
C PHE A 172 6.38 -5.14 9.29
N PHE A 173 6.33 -4.48 8.14
CA PHE A 173 7.16 -4.83 6.98
C PHE A 173 8.64 -4.89 7.35
N THR A 174 9.13 -3.88 8.08
CA THR A 174 10.52 -3.82 8.53
C THR A 174 10.87 -5.01 9.42
N ILE A 175 10.04 -5.30 10.42
CA ILE A 175 10.23 -6.47 11.32
C ILE A 175 10.25 -7.78 10.53
N ALA A 176 9.31 -7.98 9.60
CA ALA A 176 9.20 -9.20 8.82
C ALA A 176 10.43 -9.41 7.91
N VAL A 177 10.90 -8.34 7.26
CA VAL A 177 12.09 -8.40 6.40
C VAL A 177 13.35 -8.67 7.21
N GLU A 178 13.53 -8.01 8.35
CA GLU A 178 14.67 -8.26 9.24
C GLU A 178 14.67 -9.69 9.79
N HIS A 179 13.49 -10.19 10.18
CA HIS A 179 13.33 -11.57 10.61
C HIS A 179 13.71 -12.55 9.49
N PHE A 180 13.24 -12.31 8.26
CA PHE A 180 13.61 -13.13 7.11
C PHE A 180 15.13 -13.12 6.90
N PHE A 181 15.77 -11.94 6.92
CA PHE A 181 17.22 -11.84 6.68
C PHE A 181 18.04 -12.57 7.74
N LYS A 182 17.71 -12.38 9.02
CA LYS A 182 18.40 -13.02 10.14
C LYS A 182 18.32 -14.55 10.07
N ASN A 183 17.17 -15.09 9.65
CA ASN A 183 16.98 -16.55 9.60
C ASN A 183 17.45 -17.18 8.27
N ASN A 184 17.83 -16.38 7.27
CA ASN A 184 18.16 -16.86 5.91
C ASN A 184 19.47 -16.28 5.36
N GLU A 185 20.48 -16.02 6.21
CA GLU A 185 21.70 -15.29 5.83
C GLU A 185 22.40 -15.81 4.56
N LYS A 186 22.51 -17.13 4.39
CA LYS A 186 23.15 -17.74 3.21
C LYS A 186 22.36 -17.44 1.94
N LEU A 187 21.05 -17.56 1.98
CA LEU A 187 20.15 -17.26 0.87
C LEU A 187 20.18 -15.77 0.53
N VAL A 188 20.15 -14.89 1.53
CA VAL A 188 20.27 -13.43 1.34
C VAL A 188 21.56 -13.07 0.62
N LYS A 189 22.70 -13.65 1.03
CA LYS A 189 24.00 -13.42 0.37
C LYS A 189 23.97 -13.87 -1.09
N GLN A 190 23.37 -15.02 -1.38
CA GLN A 190 23.22 -15.52 -2.75
C GLN A 190 22.34 -14.61 -3.60
N ILE A 191 21.20 -14.17 -3.08
CA ILE A 191 20.30 -13.24 -3.78
C ILE A 191 21.05 -11.93 -4.07
N LYS A 192 21.70 -11.32 -3.08
CA LYS A 192 22.47 -10.07 -3.28
C LYS A 192 23.56 -10.21 -4.34
N ALA A 193 24.22 -11.36 -4.43
CA ALA A 193 25.31 -11.59 -5.40
C ALA A 193 24.81 -11.80 -6.83
N ASN A 194 23.61 -12.36 -7.01
CA ASN A 194 23.13 -12.84 -8.31
C ASN A 194 22.01 -11.99 -8.91
N THR A 195 21.69 -10.85 -8.30
CA THR A 195 20.52 -10.05 -8.68
C THR A 195 20.91 -8.73 -9.34
N ASN A 196 20.33 -8.47 -10.52
CA ASN A 196 20.39 -7.17 -11.15
C ASN A 196 19.33 -6.23 -10.55
N ILE A 197 19.77 -5.28 -9.75
CA ILE A 197 18.90 -4.37 -9.00
C ILE A 197 18.22 -3.35 -9.91
N GLU A 198 18.89 -2.89 -10.97
CA GLU A 198 18.30 -1.96 -11.93
C GLU A 198 17.15 -2.62 -12.67
N GLU A 199 17.29 -3.90 -13.01
CA GLU A 199 16.23 -4.67 -13.66
C GLU A 199 15.02 -4.86 -12.75
N ILE A 200 15.24 -5.11 -11.45
CA ILE A 200 14.15 -5.20 -10.48
C ILE A 200 13.48 -3.85 -10.29
N LEU A 201 14.22 -2.77 -10.09
CA LEU A 201 13.62 -1.47 -9.80
C LEU A 201 13.13 -0.74 -11.05
N ARG A 202 13.27 -1.34 -12.24
CA ARG A 202 12.73 -0.81 -13.48
C ARG A 202 11.21 -0.79 -13.42
N GLU A 203 10.62 0.38 -13.63
CA GLU A 203 9.17 0.52 -13.82
C GLU A 203 8.75 -0.25 -15.07
N ALA A 204 7.61 -0.95 -15.01
CA ALA A 204 7.01 -1.49 -16.21
C ALA A 204 6.66 -0.33 -17.16
N PRO A 205 6.89 -0.49 -18.48
CA PRO A 205 6.42 0.51 -19.42
C PRO A 205 4.91 0.72 -19.23
N PRO A 206 4.40 1.94 -19.39
CA PRO A 206 2.97 2.18 -19.28
C PRO A 206 2.24 1.24 -20.26
N PRO A 207 1.07 0.70 -19.89
CA PRO A 207 0.28 -0.08 -20.83
C PRO A 207 0.06 0.76 -22.08
N VAL A 208 0.36 0.18 -23.25
CA VAL A 208 0.13 0.83 -24.54
C VAL A 208 -1.36 1.16 -24.57
N ALA A 209 -1.68 2.45 -24.69
CA ALA A 209 -3.07 2.86 -24.90
C ALA A 209 -3.56 2.10 -26.14
N ASP A 210 -4.62 1.31 -25.98
CA ASP A 210 -5.31 0.75 -27.12
C ASP A 210 -5.90 1.94 -27.90
N LEU A 211 -5.13 2.45 -28.85
CA LEU A 211 -5.62 3.28 -29.95
C LEU A 211 -6.39 2.34 -30.88
N GLY A 212 -7.46 1.75 -30.33
CA GLY A 212 -8.45 1.00 -31.04
C GLY A 212 -9.06 1.94 -32.08
N ARG A 213 -8.67 1.71 -33.32
CA ARG A 213 -9.51 1.72 -34.52
C ARG A 213 -10.93 2.30 -34.33
N ASP A 214 -11.03 3.61 -34.20
CA ASP A 214 -12.21 4.39 -34.56
C ASP A 214 -11.84 5.34 -35.71
N LEU A 215 -11.39 4.75 -36.81
CA LEU A 215 -11.38 5.37 -38.13
C LEU A 215 -11.80 4.28 -39.11
N PHE A 216 -13.11 4.19 -39.32
CA PHE A 216 -13.86 3.97 -40.57
C PHE A 216 -15.25 3.43 -40.24
#